data_AF-A0A8H6YSX6-F1
#
_entry.id   AF-A0A8H6YSX6-F1
#
_cell.length_a   1.000
_cell.length_b   1.000
_cell.length_c   1.000
_cell.angle_alpha   90.00
_cell.angle_beta   90.00
_cell.angle_gamma   90.00
#
_symmetry.space_group_name_H-M   'P 1'
#
loop_
_entity.id
_entity.type
_entity.pdbx_description
1 polymer ?
#
loop_
_entity_poly.entity_id
_entity_poly.type
_entity_poly.pdbx_seq_one_letter_code
_entity_poly.pdbx_strand_id
1 'polypeptide(L)'
;MSILAKPQYAGVLGVLRPVVADDWDSPIEDGPAQDEIDDDIEGEQQTMEFDDHEVPDLVYDSDDEDSEDEDSDADCDSDGDAKMKDLKAVIKEASKGVVESTDAEYKRLNKQCEKFIHDAGFISEDEDFFTNKPHPQSAIFIVAWIMSRCDDIELDGKPKDPSIPRDSYSHAQKMRASATYGFGRLNGLGSLPWQKSEVSGRMLGNPSISEDVSRYMVSLRKKKVRAGEVATSARAITPEIIGRLYHHNNKPEVAEIKPITRRKRTAPADINEWGGGRTRLMLHAVYVIAFLCLLRFDEALKIQIHDIRRRSETSFELNLPFRKTSQYGEIKPFVLHEMPEDQAHLCPVRALTAWLAYWRLK
;
A
#
# COMPACT_ATOMS: atom_id res chain seq x y z
N MET A 1 26.82 23.90 -21.28
CA MET A 1 28.15 23.71 -20.66
C MET A 1 28.02 22.54 -19.71
N SER A 2 28.78 21.46 -19.93
CA SER A 2 28.63 20.21 -19.16
C SER A 2 28.80 20.45 -17.66
N ILE A 3 27.98 19.80 -16.83
CA ILE A 3 28.13 19.80 -15.36
C ILE A 3 29.54 19.33 -14.97
N LEU A 4 30.18 18.48 -15.79
CA LEU A 4 31.58 18.04 -15.64
C LEU A 4 32.62 19.17 -15.76
N ALA A 5 32.27 20.33 -16.34
CA ALA A 5 33.16 21.48 -16.47
C ALA A 5 33.21 22.35 -15.21
N LYS A 6 32.38 22.08 -14.19
CA LYS A 6 32.50 22.78 -12.90
C LYS A 6 33.67 22.17 -12.11
N PRO A 7 34.62 22.98 -11.61
CA PRO A 7 35.84 22.50 -10.94
C PRO A 7 35.57 21.53 -9.78
N GLN A 8 34.42 21.67 -9.13
CA GLN A 8 33.96 20.83 -8.01
C GLN A 8 33.65 19.36 -8.37
N TYR A 9 33.65 18.97 -9.66
CA TYR A 9 33.28 17.62 -10.12
C TYR A 9 34.38 16.88 -10.90
N ALA A 10 35.58 17.45 -11.00
CA ALA A 10 36.68 16.92 -11.82
C ALA A 10 37.31 15.60 -11.30
N GLY A 11 37.00 15.17 -10.06
CA GLY A 11 37.59 13.98 -9.42
C GLY A 11 36.66 12.76 -9.28
N VAL A 12 35.48 12.77 -9.89
CA VAL A 12 34.35 11.88 -9.53
C VAL A 12 34.39 10.50 -10.23
N LEU A 13 35.47 10.14 -10.94
CA LEU A 13 35.43 9.00 -11.87
C LEU A 13 36.18 7.72 -11.43
N GLY A 14 36.97 7.77 -10.36
CA GLY A 14 37.82 6.63 -9.93
C GLY A 14 37.19 5.47 -9.12
N VAL A 15 35.89 5.46 -8.81
CA VAL A 15 35.24 4.41 -7.97
C VAL A 15 34.54 3.34 -8.80
N LEU A 16 34.17 3.63 -10.05
CA LEU A 16 33.51 2.65 -10.90
C LEU A 16 34.60 1.84 -11.59
N ARG A 17 34.60 0.52 -11.38
CA ARG A 17 35.54 -0.38 -12.07
C ARG A 17 35.38 -0.15 -13.58
N PRO A 18 36.47 0.16 -14.31
CA PRO A 18 36.43 0.05 -15.76
C PRO A 18 36.16 -1.41 -16.13
N VAL A 19 35.36 -1.62 -17.16
CA VAL A 19 35.12 -2.97 -17.70
C VAL A 19 36.43 -3.45 -18.31
N VAL A 20 37.11 -4.38 -17.63
CA VAL A 20 38.17 -5.21 -18.21
C VAL A 20 37.47 -6.46 -18.76
N ALA A 21 37.80 -6.87 -19.98
CA ALA A 21 36.96 -7.72 -20.81
C ALA A 21 36.89 -9.22 -20.43
N ASP A 22 37.52 -9.69 -19.34
CA ASP A 22 37.87 -11.12 -19.23
C ASP A 22 37.46 -11.90 -17.95
N ASP A 23 36.60 -11.37 -17.05
CA ASP A 23 36.25 -12.06 -15.78
C ASP A 23 34.80 -12.60 -15.74
N TRP A 24 34.49 -13.63 -16.54
CA TRP A 24 33.16 -14.27 -16.55
C TRP A 24 33.05 -15.60 -15.77
N ASP A 25 34.14 -16.15 -15.20
CA ASP A 25 34.12 -17.49 -14.59
C ASP A 25 34.48 -17.49 -13.09
N SER A 26 33.64 -16.91 -12.22
CA SER A 26 33.77 -17.15 -10.77
C SER A 26 32.41 -17.38 -10.11
N PRO A 27 32.23 -18.47 -9.32
CA PRO A 27 30.98 -18.75 -8.64
C PRO A 27 30.76 -17.77 -7.48
N ILE A 28 29.55 -17.23 -7.40
CA ILE A 28 29.10 -16.32 -6.32
C ILE A 28 28.51 -17.18 -5.21
N GLU A 29 29.05 -17.07 -4.00
CA GLU A 29 28.54 -17.73 -2.78
C GLU A 29 27.25 -17.07 -2.29
N ASP A 30 26.27 -17.90 -1.92
CA ASP A 30 24.94 -17.51 -1.41
C ASP A 30 25.02 -16.78 -0.05
N GLY A 31 24.49 -15.55 -0.01
CA GLY A 31 24.24 -14.80 1.21
C GLY A 31 22.83 -15.05 1.76
N PRO A 32 22.60 -14.87 3.09
CA PRO A 32 21.36 -15.27 3.74
C PRO A 32 20.17 -14.37 3.35
N ALA A 33 19.01 -15.02 3.26
CA ALA A 33 17.70 -14.41 3.02
C ALA A 33 17.33 -13.39 4.10
N GLN A 34 16.67 -12.30 3.69
CA GLN A 34 16.06 -11.33 4.59
C GLN A 34 14.63 -11.04 4.15
N ASP A 35 13.72 -11.53 4.99
CA ASP A 35 12.30 -11.25 5.03
C ASP A 35 12.02 -9.88 5.67
N GLU A 36 10.79 -9.44 5.46
CA GLU A 36 9.99 -8.47 6.23
C GLU A 36 10.37 -6.99 6.12
N ILE A 37 9.54 -6.25 5.36
CA ILE A 37 8.66 -5.15 5.80
C ILE A 37 7.84 -4.75 4.56
N ASP A 38 6.60 -5.22 4.44
CA ASP A 38 5.61 -4.72 3.45
C ASP A 38 4.18 -5.18 3.81
N ASP A 39 3.70 -4.92 5.04
CA ASP A 39 2.44 -5.56 5.51
C ASP A 39 1.19 -4.68 5.67
N ASP A 40 1.24 -3.35 5.53
CA ASP A 40 0.08 -2.55 6.00
C ASP A 40 -0.81 -1.92 4.93
N ILE A 41 -0.60 -2.18 3.64
CA ILE A 41 -1.50 -1.67 2.56
C ILE A 41 -1.78 -2.70 1.45
N GLU A 42 -0.99 -3.77 1.30
CA GLU A 42 -1.18 -4.79 0.24
C GLU A 42 -2.00 -6.02 0.66
N GLY A 43 -2.25 -6.23 1.97
CA GLY A 43 -2.89 -7.43 2.51
C GLY A 43 -4.34 -7.70 2.07
N GLU A 44 -5.02 -6.76 1.40
CA GLU A 44 -6.38 -6.96 0.88
C GLU A 44 -6.46 -7.14 -0.65
N GLN A 45 -5.32 -7.16 -1.36
CA GLN A 45 -5.28 -7.50 -2.81
C GLN A 45 -4.80 -8.93 -3.09
N GLN A 46 -4.33 -9.67 -2.07
CA GLN A 46 -3.97 -11.08 -2.18
C GLN A 46 -4.96 -11.96 -1.40
N THR A 47 -6.14 -12.18 -1.98
CA THR A 47 -7.03 -13.30 -1.61
C THR A 47 -8.00 -13.53 -2.78
N MET A 48 -7.44 -13.91 -3.93
CA MET A 48 -8.15 -14.62 -5.01
C MET A 48 -7.15 -14.99 -6.13
N GLU A 49 -6.16 -15.82 -5.80
CA GLU A 49 -5.67 -16.83 -6.75
C GLU A 49 -6.16 -18.17 -6.19
N PHE A 50 -7.20 -18.72 -6.81
CA PHE A 50 -7.72 -20.06 -6.55
C PHE A 50 -6.74 -21.05 -7.19
N ASP A 51 -6.09 -21.88 -6.39
CA ASP A 51 -5.40 -23.07 -6.88
C ASP A 51 -6.27 -24.28 -6.50
N ASP A 52 -6.80 -24.95 -7.51
CA ASP A 52 -7.66 -26.13 -7.39
C ASP A 52 -6.81 -27.34 -6.96
N HIS A 53 -6.61 -27.52 -5.66
CA HIS A 53 -6.12 -28.78 -5.11
C HIS A 53 -7.00 -29.28 -3.97
N GLU A 54 -7.53 -30.49 -4.15
CA GLU A 54 -8.32 -31.29 -3.22
C GLU A 54 -7.83 -31.18 -1.77
N VAL A 55 -8.73 -30.78 -0.88
CA VAL A 55 -8.53 -30.87 0.58
C VAL A 55 -9.02 -32.25 1.03
N PRO A 56 -8.21 -33.06 1.75
CA PRO A 56 -8.69 -34.29 2.36
C PRO A 56 -9.60 -33.99 3.56
N ASP A 57 -10.72 -34.71 3.65
CA ASP A 57 -11.66 -34.73 4.78
C ASP A 57 -10.94 -34.96 6.11
N LEU A 58 -11.03 -33.99 7.02
CA LEU A 58 -10.74 -34.18 8.44
C LEU A 58 -12.04 -34.17 9.22
N VAL A 59 -12.54 -35.38 9.47
CA VAL A 59 -13.63 -35.68 10.42
C VAL A 59 -13.12 -35.35 11.82
N TYR A 60 -13.71 -34.33 12.45
CA TYR A 60 -13.60 -34.12 13.89
C TYR A 60 -14.81 -34.78 14.56
N ASP A 61 -14.60 -35.98 15.10
CA ASP A 61 -15.48 -36.55 16.10
C ASP A 61 -15.28 -35.77 17.41
N SER A 62 -16.33 -35.10 17.87
CA SER A 62 -16.45 -34.62 19.23
C SER A 62 -17.68 -35.25 19.86
N ASP A 63 -17.50 -36.48 20.33
CA ASP A 63 -18.29 -37.01 21.43
C ASP A 63 -17.79 -36.34 22.70
N ASP A 64 -18.63 -35.56 23.38
CA ASP A 64 -18.50 -35.37 24.82
C ASP A 64 -19.90 -35.23 25.43
N GLU A 65 -20.13 -36.14 26.36
CA GLU A 65 -21.41 -36.54 26.93
C GLU A 65 -21.98 -35.54 27.94
N ASP A 66 -23.30 -35.64 28.08
CA ASP A 66 -24.10 -35.03 29.13
C ASP A 66 -23.51 -35.21 30.54
N SER A 67 -23.51 -34.13 31.32
CA SER A 67 -23.64 -34.23 32.78
C SER A 67 -24.56 -33.13 33.29
N GLU A 68 -25.79 -33.53 33.58
CA GLU A 68 -26.63 -32.90 34.59
C GLU A 68 -25.97 -33.19 35.96
N ASP A 69 -25.73 -32.16 36.77
CA ASP A 69 -26.39 -32.02 38.08
C ASP A 69 -25.69 -31.05 39.05
N GLU A 70 -26.56 -30.48 39.89
CA GLU A 70 -26.39 -30.02 41.27
C GLU A 70 -25.98 -28.56 41.55
N ASP A 71 -27.02 -27.83 41.98
CA ASP A 71 -27.00 -26.63 42.80
C ASP A 71 -25.97 -26.72 43.93
N SER A 72 -25.03 -25.77 43.95
CA SER A 72 -24.36 -25.36 45.18
C SER A 72 -24.27 -23.83 45.25
N ASP A 73 -25.02 -23.29 46.22
CA ASP A 73 -24.91 -21.92 46.68
C ASP A 73 -23.48 -21.68 47.21
N ALA A 74 -22.69 -20.92 46.47
CA ALA A 74 -21.40 -20.40 46.91
C ALA A 74 -21.26 -18.91 46.51
N ASP A 75 -21.66 -18.04 47.44
CA ASP A 75 -21.26 -16.64 47.50
C ASP A 75 -19.73 -16.54 47.66
N CYS A 76 -18.98 -16.42 46.56
CA CYS A 76 -17.65 -15.78 46.54
C CYS A 76 -17.12 -15.54 45.12
N ASP A 77 -16.53 -14.36 44.91
CA ASP A 77 -15.71 -13.90 43.78
C ASP A 77 -16.35 -13.04 42.67
N SER A 78 -17.06 -11.97 43.06
CA SER A 78 -17.36 -10.84 42.18
C SER A 78 -16.11 -10.03 41.75
N ASP A 79 -14.98 -10.15 42.46
CA ASP A 79 -13.75 -9.36 42.22
C ASP A 79 -12.86 -9.96 41.12
N GLY A 80 -12.83 -11.29 40.97
CA GLY A 80 -12.11 -11.97 39.88
C GLY A 80 -12.74 -11.70 38.51
N ASP A 81 -14.06 -11.65 38.47
CA ASP A 81 -14.84 -11.45 37.25
C ASP A 81 -14.76 -9.99 36.76
N ALA A 82 -14.66 -9.03 37.68
CA ALA A 82 -14.38 -7.62 37.37
C ALA A 82 -12.96 -7.42 36.78
N LYS A 83 -11.93 -8.01 37.41
CA LYS A 83 -10.55 -7.96 36.93
C LYS A 83 -10.37 -8.58 35.54
N MET A 84 -11.10 -9.67 35.26
CA MET A 84 -11.09 -10.31 33.94
C MET A 84 -11.75 -9.44 32.87
N LYS A 85 -12.84 -8.73 33.20
CA LYS A 85 -13.50 -7.77 32.28
C LYS A 85 -12.60 -6.58 31.98
N ASP A 86 -11.92 -6.03 32.99
CA ASP A 86 -10.96 -4.94 32.82
C ASP A 86 -9.77 -5.37 31.96
N LEU A 87 -9.21 -6.56 32.19
CA LEU A 87 -8.12 -7.10 31.38
C LEU A 87 -8.57 -7.30 29.92
N LYS A 88 -9.77 -7.83 29.67
CA LYS A 88 -10.33 -7.96 28.32
C LYS A 88 -10.50 -6.60 27.63
N ALA A 89 -10.92 -5.57 28.36
CA ALA A 89 -11.05 -4.22 27.82
C ALA A 89 -9.69 -3.61 27.45
N VAL A 90 -8.68 -3.78 28.33
CA VAL A 90 -7.30 -3.33 28.09
C VAL A 90 -6.70 -4.05 26.89
N ILE A 91 -6.86 -5.37 26.77
CA ILE A 91 -6.40 -6.14 25.61
C ILE A 91 -7.11 -5.67 24.33
N LYS A 92 -8.42 -5.39 24.39
CA LYS A 92 -9.18 -4.91 23.21
C LYS A 92 -8.66 -3.56 22.71
N GLU A 93 -8.37 -2.63 23.62
CA GLU A 93 -7.83 -1.30 23.28
C GLU A 93 -6.35 -1.37 22.84
N ALA A 94 -5.53 -2.18 23.51
CA ALA A 94 -4.13 -2.37 23.12
C ALA A 94 -3.98 -3.03 21.75
N SER A 95 -4.87 -3.99 21.43
CA SER A 95 -4.87 -4.71 20.15
C SER A 95 -5.66 -3.99 19.04
N LYS A 96 -5.94 -2.70 19.20
CA LYS A 96 -6.76 -1.91 18.26
C LYS A 96 -6.17 -1.83 16.85
N GLY A 97 -4.84 -1.95 16.71
CA GLY A 97 -4.15 -2.15 15.44
C GLY A 97 -4.29 -1.01 14.42
N VAL A 98 -4.91 0.11 14.80
CA VAL A 98 -5.09 1.30 13.96
C VAL A 98 -4.76 2.55 14.76
N VAL A 99 -4.23 3.57 14.06
CA VAL A 99 -3.99 4.89 14.66
C VAL A 99 -5.31 5.53 15.08
N GLU A 100 -5.31 6.30 16.16
CA GLU A 100 -6.52 6.97 16.70
C GLU A 100 -7.31 7.77 15.65
N SER A 101 -6.61 8.42 14.72
CA SER A 101 -7.24 9.16 13.62
C SER A 101 -8.05 8.25 12.69
N THR A 102 -7.54 7.06 12.42
CA THR A 102 -8.19 6.06 11.55
C THR A 102 -9.38 5.42 12.25
N ASP A 103 -9.27 5.10 13.54
CA ASP A 103 -10.39 4.64 14.37
C ASP A 103 -11.56 5.64 14.37
N ALA A 104 -11.26 6.93 14.57
CA ALA A 104 -12.27 7.98 14.54
C ALA A 104 -12.92 8.11 13.15
N GLU A 105 -12.14 7.98 12.07
CA GLU A 105 -12.66 8.03 10.70
C GLU A 105 -13.59 6.84 10.41
N TYR A 106 -13.20 5.62 10.78
CA TYR A 106 -14.03 4.42 10.62
C TYR A 106 -15.30 4.47 11.46
N LYS A 107 -15.22 4.88 12.73
CA LYS A 107 -16.44 5.08 13.55
C LYS A 107 -17.39 6.10 12.94
N ARG A 108 -16.87 7.17 12.34
CA ARG A 108 -17.69 8.17 11.64
C ARG A 108 -18.35 7.58 10.39
N LEU A 109 -17.62 6.79 9.60
CA LEU A 109 -18.15 6.13 8.40
C LEU A 109 -19.20 5.07 8.75
N ASN A 110 -18.99 4.30 9.82
CA ASN A 110 -19.97 3.32 10.31
C ASN A 110 -21.30 3.99 10.69
N LYS A 111 -21.26 5.12 11.41
CA LYS A 111 -22.46 5.91 11.72
C LYS A 111 -23.17 6.42 10.47
N GLN A 112 -22.42 6.78 9.42
CA GLN A 112 -23.02 7.21 8.15
C GLN A 112 -23.68 6.03 7.42
N CYS A 113 -23.10 4.84 7.50
CA CYS A 113 -23.67 3.61 6.97
C CYS A 113 -24.98 3.26 7.68
N GLU A 114 -24.98 3.22 9.02
CA GLU A 114 -26.18 2.98 9.84
C GLU A 114 -27.30 3.96 9.47
N LYS A 115 -26.98 5.26 9.48
CA LYS A 115 -27.95 6.29 9.10
C LYS A 115 -28.54 6.04 7.71
N PHE A 116 -27.70 5.73 6.71
CA PHE A 116 -28.17 5.44 5.37
C PHE A 116 -29.09 4.22 5.33
N ILE A 117 -28.78 3.16 6.08
CA ILE A 117 -29.57 1.93 6.12
C ILE A 117 -30.94 2.16 6.76
N HIS A 118 -31.01 2.97 7.82
CA HIS A 118 -32.28 3.40 8.43
C HIS A 118 -33.08 4.32 7.50
N ASP A 119 -32.43 5.33 6.92
CA ASP A 119 -33.08 6.28 5.99
C ASP A 119 -33.64 5.57 4.75
N ALA A 120 -32.99 4.48 4.31
CA ALA A 120 -33.45 3.63 3.20
C ALA A 120 -34.53 2.61 3.61
N GLY A 121 -34.84 2.47 4.90
CA GLY A 121 -35.82 1.52 5.42
C GLY A 121 -35.40 0.05 5.31
N PHE A 122 -34.10 -0.24 5.24
CA PHE A 122 -33.59 -1.61 5.16
C PHE A 122 -33.64 -2.32 6.52
N ILE A 123 -33.54 -1.56 7.61
CA ILE A 123 -33.56 -2.02 9.00
C ILE A 123 -34.41 -1.05 9.83
N SER A 124 -35.08 -1.54 10.87
CA SER A 124 -35.89 -0.72 11.78
C SER A 124 -35.02 0.29 12.54
N GLU A 125 -35.56 1.44 12.92
CA GLU A 125 -34.81 2.49 13.67
C GLU A 125 -34.25 1.99 15.02
N ASP A 126 -34.85 0.95 15.59
CA ASP A 126 -34.44 0.37 16.88
C ASP A 126 -33.36 -0.73 16.77
N GLU A 127 -32.94 -1.10 15.55
CA GLU A 127 -32.01 -2.22 15.32
C GLU A 127 -30.64 -1.74 14.80
N ASP A 128 -29.58 -2.05 15.54
CA ASP A 128 -28.21 -1.70 15.15
C ASP A 128 -27.73 -2.55 13.97
N PHE A 129 -27.25 -1.89 12.90
CA PHE A 129 -26.68 -2.60 11.76
C PHE A 129 -25.37 -3.33 12.09
N PHE A 130 -24.48 -2.67 12.84
CA PHE A 130 -23.23 -3.28 13.30
C PHE A 130 -23.49 -4.05 14.59
N THR A 131 -23.85 -5.32 14.44
CA THR A 131 -24.15 -6.25 15.53
C THR A 131 -23.33 -7.55 15.41
N ASN A 132 -23.24 -8.31 16.50
CA ASN A 132 -22.63 -9.65 16.50
C ASN A 132 -23.52 -10.71 15.83
N LYS A 133 -24.76 -10.36 15.48
CA LYS A 133 -25.70 -11.21 14.72
C LYS A 133 -26.24 -10.42 13.52
N PRO A 134 -25.39 -10.16 12.51
CA PRO A 134 -25.78 -9.31 11.39
C PRO A 134 -26.98 -9.87 10.63
N HIS A 135 -27.76 -8.96 10.06
CA HIS A 135 -28.85 -9.30 9.16
C HIS A 135 -28.36 -10.17 8.00
N PRO A 136 -29.13 -11.18 7.53
CA PRO A 136 -28.68 -12.05 6.45
C PRO A 136 -28.29 -11.32 5.15
N GLN A 137 -28.88 -10.14 4.92
CA GLN A 137 -28.61 -9.29 3.76
C GLN A 137 -27.57 -8.20 4.01
N SER A 138 -26.85 -8.21 5.15
CA SER A 138 -25.89 -7.14 5.49
C SER A 138 -24.84 -6.89 4.39
N ALA A 139 -24.42 -7.94 3.67
CA ALA A 139 -23.53 -7.81 2.52
C ALA A 139 -24.12 -6.91 1.41
N ILE A 140 -25.40 -7.11 1.10
CA ILE A 140 -26.13 -6.32 0.10
C ILE A 140 -26.34 -4.88 0.57
N PHE A 141 -26.60 -4.68 1.87
CA PHE A 141 -26.74 -3.34 2.43
C PHE A 141 -25.44 -2.53 2.35
N ILE A 142 -24.28 -3.17 2.58
CA ILE A 142 -22.96 -2.54 2.36
C ILE A 142 -22.80 -2.14 0.90
N VAL A 143 -23.14 -3.03 -0.05
CA VAL A 143 -23.09 -2.73 -1.48
C VAL A 143 -24.00 -1.55 -1.82
N ALA A 144 -25.24 -1.52 -1.32
CA ALA A 144 -26.18 -0.43 -1.54
C ALA A 144 -25.65 0.91 -1.02
N TRP A 145 -25.01 0.91 0.15
CA TRP A 145 -24.39 2.11 0.72
C TRP A 145 -23.22 2.62 -0.12
N ILE A 146 -22.32 1.73 -0.56
CA ILE A 146 -21.22 2.11 -1.46
C ILE A 146 -21.77 2.61 -2.80
N MET A 147 -22.81 1.95 -3.32
CA MET A 147 -23.44 2.29 -4.60
C MET A 147 -24.08 3.68 -4.57
N SER A 148 -24.81 4.02 -3.50
CA SER A 148 -25.48 5.31 -3.40
C SER A 148 -24.49 6.49 -3.40
N ARG A 149 -23.29 6.31 -2.83
CA ARG A 149 -22.26 7.34 -2.70
C ARG A 149 -21.27 7.39 -3.87
N CYS A 150 -20.85 6.23 -4.36
CA CYS A 150 -19.70 6.12 -5.25
C CYS A 150 -20.07 5.77 -6.70
N ASP A 151 -21.25 5.22 -6.96
CA ASP A 151 -21.61 4.72 -8.28
C ASP A 151 -22.38 5.75 -9.12
N ASP A 152 -22.38 5.51 -10.44
CA ASP A 152 -23.13 6.28 -11.44
C ASP A 152 -24.56 5.79 -11.62
N ILE A 153 -24.95 4.76 -10.89
CA ILE A 153 -26.29 4.21 -10.85
C ILE A 153 -26.92 4.45 -9.47
N GLU A 154 -28.23 4.63 -9.46
CA GLU A 154 -29.05 4.62 -8.26
C GLU A 154 -29.44 3.19 -7.86
N LEU A 155 -30.03 3.04 -6.68
CA LEU A 155 -30.44 1.73 -6.14
C LEU A 155 -31.55 1.07 -6.98
N ASP A 156 -32.30 1.85 -7.75
CA ASP A 156 -33.31 1.36 -8.69
C ASP A 156 -32.71 0.93 -10.04
N GLY A 157 -31.38 1.04 -10.19
CA GLY A 157 -30.63 0.72 -11.40
C GLY A 157 -30.62 1.82 -12.47
N LYS A 158 -31.27 2.96 -12.23
CA LYS A 158 -31.25 4.08 -13.18
C LYS A 158 -29.94 4.84 -13.12
N PRO A 159 -29.51 5.48 -14.23
CA PRO A 159 -28.35 6.36 -14.21
C PRO A 159 -28.62 7.56 -13.31
N LYS A 160 -27.68 7.84 -12.41
CA LYS A 160 -27.69 8.98 -11.50
C LYS A 160 -27.42 10.27 -12.27
N ASP A 161 -28.09 11.35 -11.88
CA ASP A 161 -27.92 12.65 -12.54
C ASP A 161 -26.46 13.13 -12.50
N PRO A 162 -25.86 13.60 -13.61
CA PRO A 162 -24.47 14.07 -13.66
C PRO A 162 -24.14 15.22 -12.69
N SER A 163 -25.13 16.00 -12.25
CA SER A 163 -24.97 17.10 -11.30
C SER A 163 -24.70 16.64 -9.86
N ILE A 164 -25.05 15.39 -9.53
CA ILE A 164 -24.81 14.84 -8.19
C ILE A 164 -23.34 14.39 -8.11
N PRO A 165 -22.54 14.93 -7.17
CA PRO A 165 -21.16 14.52 -7.02
C PRO A 165 -21.08 13.04 -6.59
N ARG A 166 -20.16 12.28 -7.20
CA ARG A 166 -19.83 10.92 -6.76
C ARG A 166 -18.50 10.90 -6.04
N ASP A 167 -18.43 10.09 -5.00
CA ASP A 167 -17.17 9.81 -4.32
C ASP A 167 -16.26 8.92 -5.19
N SER A 168 -14.96 8.93 -4.88
CA SER A 168 -13.92 8.19 -5.60
C SER A 168 -13.90 6.70 -5.23
N TYR A 169 -13.25 5.87 -6.05
CA TYR A 169 -13.00 4.47 -5.71
C TYR A 169 -12.21 4.33 -4.40
N SER A 170 -11.26 5.22 -4.13
CA SER A 170 -10.53 5.22 -2.85
C SER A 170 -11.45 5.50 -1.66
N HIS A 171 -12.49 6.31 -1.83
CA HIS A 171 -13.50 6.48 -0.79
C HIS A 171 -14.34 5.22 -0.60
N ALA A 172 -14.74 4.54 -1.68
CA ALA A 172 -15.42 3.25 -1.61
C ALA A 172 -14.59 2.19 -0.85
N GLN A 173 -13.26 2.16 -1.07
CA GLN A 173 -12.36 1.28 -0.32
C GLN A 173 -12.38 1.59 1.17
N LYS A 174 -12.33 2.88 1.55
CA LYS A 174 -12.47 3.30 2.95
C LYS A 174 -13.81 2.91 3.56
N MET A 175 -14.90 3.04 2.80
CA MET A 175 -16.23 2.61 3.24
C MET A 175 -16.26 1.11 3.53
N ARG A 176 -15.72 0.27 2.62
CA ARG A 176 -15.60 -1.17 2.85
C ARG A 176 -14.73 -1.48 4.06
N ALA A 177 -13.53 -0.91 4.16
CA ALA A 177 -12.61 -1.13 5.27
C ALA A 177 -13.24 -0.73 6.62
N SER A 178 -14.00 0.36 6.64
CA SER A 178 -14.77 0.79 7.81
C SER A 178 -15.81 -0.26 8.23
N ALA A 179 -16.54 -0.83 7.27
CA ALA A 179 -17.49 -1.90 7.53
C ALA A 179 -16.79 -3.18 8.03
N THR A 180 -15.63 -3.54 7.46
CA THR A 180 -14.78 -4.63 7.93
C THR A 180 -14.36 -4.40 9.38
N TYR A 181 -13.93 -3.19 9.71
CA TYR A 181 -13.55 -2.78 11.06
C TYR A 181 -14.74 -2.86 12.03
N GLY A 182 -15.92 -2.40 11.62
CA GLY A 182 -17.15 -2.49 12.41
C GLY A 182 -17.50 -3.93 12.77
N PHE A 183 -17.80 -4.75 11.76
CA PHE A 183 -18.21 -6.15 11.99
C PHE A 183 -17.09 -6.99 12.61
N GLY A 184 -15.86 -6.84 12.14
CA GLY A 184 -14.74 -7.66 12.57
C GLY A 184 -14.26 -7.32 13.98
N ARG A 185 -13.94 -6.04 14.22
CA ARG A 185 -13.23 -5.60 15.43
C ARG A 185 -14.17 -5.13 16.54
N LEU A 186 -15.18 -4.34 16.21
CA LEU A 186 -16.11 -3.82 17.23
C LEU A 186 -17.03 -4.94 17.73
N ASN A 187 -17.57 -5.72 16.79
CA ASN A 187 -18.59 -6.75 17.02
C ASN A 187 -18.04 -8.18 17.12
N GLY A 188 -16.74 -8.38 16.89
CA GLY A 188 -16.07 -9.64 17.17
C GLY A 188 -16.31 -10.76 16.15
N LEU A 189 -16.79 -10.45 14.95
CA LEU A 189 -16.97 -11.44 13.88
C LEU A 189 -15.66 -11.83 13.20
N GLY A 190 -14.57 -11.08 13.48
CA GLY A 190 -13.25 -11.33 12.94
C GLY A 190 -13.17 -11.18 11.41
N SER A 191 -12.31 -12.00 10.80
CA SER A 191 -12.04 -12.06 9.36
C SER A 191 -12.67 -13.27 8.68
N LEU A 192 -13.59 -13.97 9.36
CA LEU A 192 -14.24 -15.15 8.81
C LEU A 192 -15.03 -14.79 7.54
N PRO A 193 -14.91 -15.58 6.46
CA PRO A 193 -15.70 -15.38 5.25
C PRO A 193 -17.21 -15.38 5.53
N TRP A 194 -17.94 -14.50 4.85
CA TRP A 194 -19.40 -14.44 4.96
C TRP A 194 -20.05 -15.65 4.28
N GLN A 195 -20.60 -16.58 5.07
CA GLN A 195 -21.16 -17.82 4.57
C GLN A 195 -22.38 -18.27 5.36
N LYS A 196 -23.25 -19.06 4.72
CA LYS A 196 -24.38 -19.68 5.40
C LYS A 196 -23.90 -20.97 6.08
N SER A 197 -24.06 -21.05 7.39
CA SER A 197 -23.79 -22.26 8.17
C SER A 197 -24.73 -23.39 7.75
N GLU A 198 -24.17 -24.55 7.42
CA GLU A 198 -24.95 -25.74 7.07
C GLU A 198 -25.76 -26.27 8.27
N VAL A 199 -25.17 -26.20 9.47
CA VAL A 199 -25.79 -26.70 10.71
C VAL A 199 -26.90 -25.76 11.20
N SER A 200 -26.60 -24.47 11.34
CA SER A 200 -27.55 -23.51 11.94
C SER A 200 -28.47 -22.84 10.92
N GLY A 201 -28.15 -22.92 9.63
CA GLY A 201 -28.82 -22.18 8.56
C GLY A 201 -28.63 -20.66 8.60
N ARG A 202 -27.88 -20.14 9.59
CA ARG A 202 -27.62 -18.71 9.78
C ARG A 202 -26.39 -18.25 9.01
N MET A 203 -26.35 -16.97 8.67
CA MET A 203 -25.15 -16.36 8.11
C MET A 203 -24.11 -16.14 9.20
N LEU A 204 -22.87 -16.55 8.93
CA LEU A 204 -21.71 -16.41 9.81
C LEU A 204 -20.59 -15.65 9.08
N GLY A 205 -19.73 -15.01 9.84
CA GLY A 205 -18.56 -14.27 9.35
C GLY A 205 -18.81 -12.78 9.17
N ASN A 206 -17.93 -12.12 8.42
CA ASN A 206 -17.96 -10.67 8.22
C ASN A 206 -18.61 -10.29 6.88
N PRO A 207 -19.78 -9.62 6.86
CA PRO A 207 -20.50 -9.29 5.63
C PRO A 207 -19.69 -8.47 4.61
N SER A 208 -18.71 -7.68 5.06
CA SER A 208 -17.85 -6.85 4.19
C SER A 208 -16.82 -7.65 3.36
N ILE A 209 -16.55 -8.89 3.79
CA ILE A 209 -15.64 -9.84 3.13
C ILE A 209 -16.45 -10.82 2.26
N SER A 210 -17.76 -10.61 2.12
CA SER A 210 -18.60 -11.42 1.23
C SER A 210 -18.13 -11.36 -0.23
N GLU A 211 -18.47 -12.42 -0.96
CA GLU A 211 -18.21 -12.48 -2.39
C GLU A 211 -18.95 -11.37 -3.15
N ASP A 212 -20.18 -11.05 -2.74
CA ASP A 212 -20.98 -9.99 -3.37
C ASP A 212 -20.32 -8.61 -3.25
N VAL A 213 -19.84 -8.24 -2.05
CA VAL A 213 -19.11 -6.98 -1.84
C VAL A 213 -17.82 -6.96 -2.67
N SER A 214 -17.08 -8.07 -2.68
CA SER A 214 -15.81 -8.18 -3.41
C SER A 214 -16.01 -8.05 -4.93
N ARG A 215 -16.97 -8.79 -5.50
CA ARG A 215 -17.34 -8.70 -6.92
C ARG A 215 -17.80 -7.29 -7.29
N TYR A 216 -18.61 -6.67 -6.43
CA TYR A 216 -19.08 -5.30 -6.64
C TYR A 216 -17.92 -4.30 -6.66
N MET A 217 -16.98 -4.38 -5.70
CA MET A 217 -15.82 -3.49 -5.64
C MET A 217 -14.92 -3.60 -6.88
N VAL A 218 -14.68 -4.82 -7.39
CA VAL A 218 -13.93 -5.02 -8.63
C VAL A 218 -14.64 -4.39 -9.83
N SER A 219 -15.96 -4.54 -9.92
CA SER A 219 -16.77 -3.92 -10.97
C SER A 219 -16.74 -2.39 -10.87
N LEU A 220 -16.93 -1.84 -9.68
CA LEU A 220 -16.87 -0.41 -9.40
C LEU A 220 -15.51 0.17 -9.80
N ARG A 221 -14.40 -0.49 -9.44
CA ARG A 221 -13.05 -0.09 -9.86
C ARG A 221 -12.94 0.04 -11.37
N LYS A 222 -13.39 -0.96 -12.12
CA LYS A 222 -13.35 -0.95 -13.59
C LYS A 222 -14.19 0.17 -14.17
N LYS A 223 -15.38 0.44 -13.61
CA LYS A 223 -16.24 1.56 -14.05
C LYS A 223 -15.58 2.91 -13.80
N LYS A 224 -15.00 3.12 -12.61
CA LYS A 224 -14.29 4.36 -12.26
C LYS A 224 -13.08 4.62 -13.16
N VAL A 225 -12.28 3.58 -13.42
CA VAL A 225 -11.15 3.67 -14.36
C VAL A 225 -11.64 4.05 -15.76
N ARG A 226 -12.73 3.46 -16.24
CA ARG A 226 -13.32 3.81 -17.55
C ARG A 226 -13.84 5.25 -17.58
N ALA A 227 -14.35 5.76 -16.47
CA ALA A 227 -14.75 7.16 -16.31
C ALA A 227 -13.56 8.14 -16.21
N GLY A 228 -12.33 7.65 -16.28
CA GLY A 228 -11.11 8.46 -16.23
C GLY A 228 -10.60 8.73 -14.81
N GLU A 229 -11.13 8.06 -13.78
CA GLU A 229 -10.54 8.11 -12.45
C GLU A 229 -9.16 7.43 -12.49
N VAL A 230 -8.11 8.25 -12.34
CA VAL A 230 -6.74 7.76 -12.31
C VAL A 230 -6.53 7.03 -10.98
N ALA A 231 -6.05 5.79 -11.03
CA ALA A 231 -5.76 5.01 -9.83
C ALA A 231 -4.83 5.80 -8.89
N THR A 232 -5.32 6.10 -7.68
CA THR A 232 -4.66 6.97 -6.70
C THR A 232 -3.24 6.51 -6.33
N SER A 233 -2.97 5.21 -6.37
CA SER A 233 -1.66 4.61 -6.02
C SER A 233 -0.65 4.58 -7.16
N ALA A 234 -1.04 4.92 -8.40
CA ALA A 234 -0.19 4.77 -9.57
C ALA A 234 -0.25 6.00 -10.47
N ARG A 235 -0.03 7.19 -9.93
CA ARG A 235 0.30 8.33 -10.80
C ARG A 235 1.64 8.02 -11.46
N ALA A 236 1.59 7.61 -12.72
CA ALA A 236 2.78 7.40 -13.52
C ALA A 236 3.64 8.67 -13.50
N ILE A 237 4.93 8.48 -13.21
CA ILE A 237 5.91 9.55 -13.30
C ILE A 237 6.04 9.91 -14.78
N THR A 238 5.80 11.18 -15.11
CA THR A 238 5.91 11.68 -16.48
C THR A 238 7.22 12.47 -16.65
N PRO A 239 7.71 12.63 -17.89
CA PRO A 239 8.86 13.50 -18.17
C PRO A 239 8.72 14.90 -17.57
N GLU A 240 7.51 15.47 -17.59
CA GLU A 240 7.24 16.81 -17.06
C GLU A 240 7.34 16.86 -15.54
N ILE A 241 7.00 15.77 -14.84
CA ILE A 241 7.19 15.66 -13.39
C ILE A 241 8.69 15.67 -13.07
N ILE A 242 9.49 14.86 -13.78
CA ILE A 242 10.95 14.81 -13.61
C ILE A 242 11.58 16.16 -14.00
N GLY A 243 11.08 16.82 -15.05
CA GLY A 243 11.49 18.16 -15.46
C GLY A 243 11.26 19.20 -14.36
N ARG A 244 10.09 19.21 -13.73
CA ARG A 244 9.83 20.11 -12.60
C ARG A 244 10.75 19.86 -11.42
N LEU A 245 11.03 18.58 -11.09
CA LEU A 245 11.99 18.20 -10.07
C LEU A 245 13.40 18.71 -10.42
N TYR A 246 13.83 18.51 -11.66
CA TYR A 246 15.13 19.00 -12.17
C TYR A 246 15.28 20.50 -11.97
N HIS A 247 14.32 21.28 -12.47
CA HIS A 247 14.39 22.74 -12.43
C HIS A 247 14.34 23.25 -11.00
N HIS A 248 13.53 22.63 -10.13
CA HIS A 248 13.51 22.94 -8.71
C HIS A 248 14.89 22.72 -8.06
N ASN A 249 15.51 21.56 -8.29
CA ASN A 249 16.81 21.19 -7.72
C ASN A 249 17.96 22.08 -8.22
N ASN A 250 17.84 22.67 -9.40
CA ASN A 250 18.85 23.57 -9.99
C ASN A 250 18.65 25.05 -9.66
N LYS A 251 17.64 25.42 -8.87
CA LYS A 251 17.52 26.81 -8.37
C LYS A 251 18.72 27.15 -7.49
N PRO A 252 19.29 28.37 -7.56
CA PRO A 252 20.49 28.74 -6.80
C PRO A 252 20.31 28.58 -5.28
N GLU A 253 19.12 28.88 -4.77
CA GLU A 253 18.73 28.74 -3.36
C GLU A 253 18.72 27.28 -2.86
N VAL A 254 18.50 26.33 -3.78
CA VAL A 254 18.24 24.90 -3.54
C VAL A 254 19.46 24.05 -3.87
N ALA A 255 20.23 24.49 -4.87
CA ALA A 255 21.43 23.85 -5.39
C ALA A 255 22.59 23.89 -4.39
N GLU A 256 22.61 24.85 -3.47
CA GLU A 256 23.57 24.87 -2.38
C GLU A 256 23.19 23.81 -1.33
N ILE A 257 24.01 22.76 -1.23
CA ILE A 257 23.73 21.65 -0.33
C ILE A 257 24.22 22.01 1.07
N LYS A 258 23.28 22.47 1.89
CA LYS A 258 23.51 22.81 3.30
C LYS A 258 23.70 21.53 4.14
N PRO A 259 24.55 21.57 5.18
CA PRO A 259 24.67 20.47 6.13
C PRO A 259 23.33 20.17 6.79
N ILE A 260 23.08 18.89 7.09
CA ILE A 260 21.83 18.44 7.70
C ILE A 260 21.72 19.06 9.09
N THR A 261 20.89 20.09 9.23
CA THR A 261 20.50 20.61 10.54
C THR A 261 19.40 19.72 11.09
N ARG A 262 19.61 19.11 12.26
CA ARG A 262 18.54 18.40 12.98
C ARG A 262 17.41 19.38 13.26
N ARG A 263 16.26 19.20 12.61
CA ARG A 263 15.06 20.02 12.82
C ARG A 263 14.53 19.77 14.23
N LYS A 264 14.15 20.84 14.95
CA LYS A 264 13.34 20.70 16.18
C LYS A 264 11.92 20.31 15.78
N ARG A 265 11.37 19.28 16.45
CA ARG A 265 10.05 18.66 16.17
C ARG A 265 8.86 19.63 16.19
N THR A 266 9.05 20.85 16.68
CA THR A 266 8.00 21.87 16.91
C THR A 266 7.90 22.96 15.83
N ALA A 267 8.80 23.03 14.85
CA ALA A 267 8.72 24.06 13.80
C ALA A 267 7.80 23.61 12.63
N PRO A 268 6.87 24.46 12.15
CA PRO A 268 5.98 24.10 11.04
C PRO A 268 6.80 23.68 9.83
N ALA A 269 6.57 22.47 9.34
CA ALA A 269 7.29 21.92 8.19
C ALA A 269 6.90 22.66 6.91
N ASP A 270 7.77 23.54 6.40
CA ASP A 270 7.69 23.89 4.99
C ASP A 270 7.95 22.61 4.20
N ILE A 271 6.93 22.17 3.48
CA ILE A 271 6.96 20.95 2.68
C ILE A 271 8.08 20.99 1.62
N ASN A 272 8.51 22.20 1.25
CA ASN A 272 9.58 22.43 0.28
C ASN A 272 10.99 22.24 0.86
N GLU A 273 11.14 22.11 2.18
CA GLU A 273 12.42 21.89 2.87
C GLU A 273 12.73 20.39 3.12
N TRP A 274 12.09 19.48 2.39
CA TRP A 274 12.25 18.05 2.64
C TRP A 274 13.56 17.46 2.05
N GLY A 275 14.18 16.56 2.81
CA GLY A 275 15.28 15.69 2.37
C GLY A 275 16.67 16.33 2.22
N GLY A 276 16.77 17.65 2.10
CA GLY A 276 18.05 18.34 1.82
C GLY A 276 18.59 18.05 0.41
N GLY A 277 19.61 18.80 -0.01
CA GLY A 277 20.11 18.74 -1.40
C GLY A 277 20.62 17.36 -1.82
N ARG A 278 21.25 16.59 -0.92
CA ARG A 278 21.74 15.23 -1.19
C ARG A 278 20.63 14.26 -1.55
N THR A 279 19.59 14.20 -0.73
CA THR A 279 18.45 13.29 -0.94
C THR A 279 17.71 13.66 -2.21
N ARG A 280 17.60 14.97 -2.52
CA ARG A 280 16.99 15.43 -3.77
C ARG A 280 17.76 14.98 -5.02
N LEU A 281 19.09 15.06 -5.01
CA LEU A 281 19.93 14.55 -6.11
C LEU A 281 19.83 13.02 -6.25
N MET A 282 19.82 12.31 -5.12
CA MET A 282 19.61 10.85 -5.10
C MET A 282 18.26 10.48 -5.70
N LEU A 283 17.17 11.10 -5.21
CA LEU A 283 15.81 10.85 -5.71
C LEU A 283 15.69 11.18 -7.20
N HIS A 284 16.32 12.27 -7.66
CA HIS A 284 16.40 12.57 -9.10
C HIS A 284 17.01 11.40 -9.87
N ALA A 285 18.19 10.91 -9.45
CA ALA A 285 18.86 9.80 -10.12
C ALA A 285 18.00 8.53 -10.12
N VAL A 286 17.38 8.18 -8.98
CA VAL A 286 16.49 7.01 -8.87
C VAL A 286 15.26 7.16 -9.78
N TYR A 287 14.62 8.34 -9.81
CA TYR A 287 13.46 8.56 -10.68
C TYR A 287 13.81 8.48 -12.16
N VAL A 288 14.96 9.01 -12.57
CA VAL A 288 15.42 8.91 -13.96
C VAL A 288 15.72 7.46 -14.34
N ILE A 289 16.39 6.70 -13.46
CA ILE A 289 16.65 5.27 -13.70
C ILE A 289 15.34 4.48 -13.78
N ALA A 290 14.45 4.66 -12.81
CA ALA A 290 13.15 4.00 -12.80
C ALA A 290 12.34 4.31 -14.07
N PHE A 291 12.33 5.58 -14.50
CA PHE A 291 11.63 6.02 -15.70
C PHE A 291 12.21 5.42 -16.98
N LEU A 292 13.54 5.40 -17.14
CA LEU A 292 14.18 4.91 -18.36
C LEU A 292 14.23 3.39 -18.46
N CYS A 293 14.39 2.70 -17.32
CA CYS A 293 14.45 1.25 -17.25
C CYS A 293 13.08 0.60 -17.01
N LEU A 294 12.00 1.41 -16.93
CA LEU A 294 10.63 0.99 -16.65
C LEU A 294 10.52 0.13 -15.37
N LEU A 295 11.22 0.56 -14.33
CA LEU A 295 11.24 -0.11 -13.02
C LEU A 295 10.17 0.47 -12.13
N ARG A 296 9.64 -0.37 -11.24
CA ARG A 296 8.92 0.12 -10.07
C ARG A 296 9.88 0.87 -9.15
N PHE A 297 9.35 1.72 -8.28
CA PHE A 297 10.21 2.54 -7.44
C PHE A 297 10.95 1.71 -6.37
N ASP A 298 10.32 0.66 -5.84
CA ASP A 298 10.92 -0.30 -4.92
C ASP A 298 12.07 -1.08 -5.60
N GLU A 299 11.88 -1.49 -6.84
CA GLU A 299 12.92 -2.09 -7.69
C GLU A 299 14.11 -1.14 -7.84
N ALA A 300 13.88 0.12 -8.24
CA ALA A 300 14.95 1.10 -8.41
C ALA A 300 15.74 1.39 -7.12
N LEU A 301 15.11 1.31 -5.95
CA LEU A 301 15.77 1.47 -4.64
C LEU A 301 16.64 0.27 -4.24
N LYS A 302 16.41 -0.91 -4.80
CA LYS A 302 17.22 -2.11 -4.57
C LYS A 302 18.54 -2.10 -5.35
N ILE A 303 18.71 -1.20 -6.31
CA ILE A 303 19.95 -1.06 -7.11
C ILE A 303 21.10 -0.64 -6.20
N GLN A 304 22.17 -1.41 -6.23
CA GLN A 304 23.39 -1.13 -5.47
C GLN A 304 24.47 -0.48 -6.34
N ILE A 305 25.51 0.05 -5.71
CA ILE A 305 26.60 0.72 -6.43
C ILE A 305 27.36 -0.23 -7.37
N HIS A 306 27.47 -1.51 -7.02
CA HIS A 306 28.19 -2.50 -7.82
C HIS A 306 27.43 -2.93 -9.08
N ASP A 307 26.12 -2.69 -9.11
CA ASP A 307 25.25 -2.91 -10.26
C ASP A 307 25.46 -1.84 -11.35
N ILE A 308 26.00 -0.69 -10.97
CA ILE A 308 26.29 0.43 -11.87
C ILE A 308 27.77 0.36 -12.27
N ARG A 309 28.04 0.18 -13.56
CA ARG A 309 29.39 0.18 -14.12
C ARG A 309 29.55 1.34 -15.08
N ARG A 310 30.73 1.95 -15.10
CA ARG A 310 31.02 2.99 -16.11
C ARG A 310 31.56 2.31 -17.36
N ARG A 311 30.85 2.46 -18.48
CA ARG A 311 31.27 1.90 -19.76
C ARG A 311 32.12 2.88 -20.57
N SER A 312 31.77 4.16 -20.54
CA SER A 312 32.51 5.22 -21.23
C SER A 312 32.37 6.56 -20.51
N GLU A 313 32.95 7.62 -21.06
CA GLU A 313 32.76 8.96 -20.50
C GLU A 313 31.30 9.43 -20.55
N THR A 314 30.56 8.97 -21.54
CA THR A 314 29.20 9.40 -21.87
C THR A 314 28.17 8.28 -21.67
N SER A 315 28.53 7.19 -20.99
CA SER A 315 27.59 6.09 -20.75
C SER A 315 27.87 5.28 -19.49
N PHE A 316 26.78 4.90 -18.82
CA PHE A 316 26.77 3.90 -17.74
C PHE A 316 26.13 2.60 -18.23
N GLU A 317 26.53 1.52 -17.58
CA GLU A 317 25.94 0.20 -17.72
C GLU A 317 25.28 -0.14 -16.38
N LEU A 318 24.02 -0.56 -16.41
CA LEU A 318 23.23 -0.91 -15.23
C LEU A 318 22.81 -2.38 -15.34
N ASN A 319 23.36 -3.21 -14.46
CA ASN A 319 22.93 -4.59 -14.28
C ASN A 319 21.76 -4.60 -13.29
N LEU A 320 20.65 -5.26 -13.62
CA LEU A 320 19.52 -5.36 -12.70
C LEU A 320 19.58 -6.72 -11.99
N PRO A 321 19.70 -6.76 -10.65
CA PRO A 321 19.80 -8.02 -9.92
C PRO A 321 18.45 -8.72 -9.74
N PHE A 322 17.33 -8.07 -10.10
CA PHE A 322 15.97 -8.57 -9.94
C PHE A 322 15.18 -8.40 -11.24
N ARG A 323 14.66 -9.49 -11.82
CA ARG A 323 13.51 -9.42 -12.73
C ARG A 323 12.76 -10.76 -12.81
N LYS A 324 11.44 -10.72 -12.52
CA LYS A 324 10.55 -11.89 -12.46
C LYS A 324 10.33 -12.64 -13.79
N THR A 325 10.80 -12.14 -14.94
CA THR A 325 10.42 -12.68 -16.26
C THR A 325 11.55 -13.39 -17.01
N SER A 326 12.70 -13.65 -16.39
CA SER A 326 13.68 -14.54 -17.00
C SER A 326 13.40 -15.97 -16.57
N GLN A 327 12.64 -16.71 -17.39
CA GLN A 327 12.46 -18.15 -17.17
C GLN A 327 13.73 -18.94 -17.54
N TYR A 328 14.66 -18.39 -18.34
CA TYR A 328 15.78 -19.15 -18.92
C TYR A 328 17.07 -18.37 -19.28
N GLY A 329 17.38 -17.19 -18.72
CA GLY A 329 18.65 -16.53 -19.11
C GLY A 329 19.13 -15.30 -18.34
N GLU A 330 20.44 -15.05 -18.45
CA GLU A 330 21.13 -13.86 -17.93
C GLU A 330 20.44 -12.56 -18.41
N ILE A 331 20.22 -11.63 -17.48
CA ILE A 331 19.64 -10.32 -17.78
C ILE A 331 20.73 -9.47 -18.44
N LYS A 332 20.52 -9.07 -19.71
CA LYS A 332 21.43 -8.15 -20.38
C LYS A 332 21.41 -6.78 -19.68
N PRO A 333 22.57 -6.15 -19.44
CA PRO A 333 22.64 -4.83 -18.85
C PRO A 333 21.92 -3.76 -19.67
N PHE A 334 21.37 -2.76 -18.97
CA PHE A 334 20.90 -1.52 -19.57
C PHE A 334 22.08 -0.59 -19.84
N VAL A 335 22.19 -0.10 -21.07
CA VAL A 335 23.20 0.90 -21.42
C VAL A 335 22.56 2.28 -21.42
N LEU A 336 22.93 3.10 -20.44
CA LEU A 336 22.39 4.44 -20.21
C LEU A 336 23.34 5.48 -20.80
N HIS A 337 22.91 6.14 -21.87
CA HIS A 337 23.70 7.15 -22.56
C HIS A 337 23.45 8.56 -22.04
N GLU A 338 24.43 9.44 -22.21
CA GLU A 338 24.25 10.88 -22.01
C GLU A 338 23.24 11.41 -23.03
N MET A 339 22.29 12.22 -22.55
CA MET A 339 21.27 12.86 -23.36
C MET A 339 21.65 14.32 -23.66
N PRO A 340 21.09 14.91 -24.74
CA PRO A 340 21.40 16.29 -25.09
C PRO A 340 20.88 17.30 -24.04
N GLU A 341 21.22 18.58 -24.22
CA GLU A 341 20.97 19.62 -23.21
C GLU A 341 19.46 19.91 -23.00
N ASP A 342 18.67 19.83 -24.06
CA ASP A 342 17.22 19.97 -24.03
C ASP A 342 16.54 18.93 -23.12
N GLN A 343 17.14 17.74 -23.01
CA GLN A 343 16.66 16.62 -22.19
C GLN A 343 17.50 16.42 -20.92
N ALA A 344 18.18 17.47 -20.44
CA ALA A 344 19.04 17.38 -19.25
C ALA A 344 18.34 16.80 -18.01
N HIS A 345 17.04 17.05 -17.87
CA HIS A 345 16.22 16.54 -16.77
C HIS A 345 16.03 15.01 -16.78
N LEU A 346 16.09 14.38 -17.96
CA LEU A 346 15.99 12.93 -18.14
C LEU A 346 17.36 12.25 -18.27
N CYS A 347 18.45 13.02 -18.27
CA CYS A 347 19.77 12.46 -18.57
C CYS A 347 20.28 11.59 -17.40
N PRO A 348 20.42 10.26 -17.59
CA PRO A 348 20.84 9.36 -16.51
C PRO A 348 22.30 9.61 -16.12
N VAL A 349 23.17 9.89 -17.09
CA VAL A 349 24.60 10.17 -16.86
C VAL A 349 24.79 11.40 -15.98
N ARG A 350 24.07 12.49 -16.26
CA ARG A 350 24.16 13.73 -15.48
C ARG A 350 23.58 13.56 -14.07
N ALA A 351 22.43 12.90 -13.95
CA ALA A 351 21.80 12.64 -12.65
C ALA A 351 22.69 11.78 -11.75
N LEU A 352 23.21 10.66 -12.27
CA LEU A 352 24.13 9.77 -11.55
C LEU A 352 25.43 10.48 -11.18
N THR A 353 26.04 11.22 -12.11
CA THR A 353 27.30 11.92 -11.85
C THR A 353 27.14 13.00 -10.79
N ALA A 354 26.06 13.79 -10.84
CA ALA A 354 25.77 14.81 -9.85
C ALA A 354 25.56 14.22 -8.45
N TRP A 355 24.88 13.06 -8.36
CA TRP A 355 24.69 12.36 -7.10
C TRP A 355 25.99 11.74 -6.56
N LEU A 356 26.73 11.00 -7.39
CA LEU A 356 28.00 10.34 -7.03
C LEU A 356 29.08 11.35 -6.63
N ALA A 357 29.11 12.50 -7.30
CA ALA A 357 30.01 13.59 -6.96
C ALA A 357 29.84 14.03 -5.51
N TYR A 358 28.58 14.17 -5.09
CA TYR A 358 28.27 14.62 -3.74
C TYR A 358 28.50 13.53 -2.70
N TRP A 359 28.33 12.26 -3.07
CA TRP A 359 28.65 11.13 -2.18
C TRP A 359 30.12 11.14 -1.74
N ARG A 360 31.04 11.61 -2.60
CA ARG A 360 32.49 11.64 -2.35
C ARG A 360 33.02 12.83 -1.55
N LEU A 361 32.21 13.84 -1.22
CA LEU A 361 32.64 15.00 -0.42
C LEU A 361 32.75 14.67 1.08
N LYS A 362 33.17 13.44 1.43
CA LYS A 362 33.45 12.99 2.80
C LYS A 362 34.88 12.51 2.93
#